data_AF-A0A7E4W626-F1
#
_entry.id   AF-A0A7E4W626-F1
#
_cell.length_a   1.000
_cell.length_b   1.000
_cell.length_c   1.000
_cell.angle_alpha   90.00
_cell.angle_beta   90.00
_cell.angle_gamma   90.00
#
_symmetry.space_group_name_H-M   'P 1'
#
loop_
_entity.id
_entity.type
_entity.pdbx_description
1 polymer ?
#
loop_
_entity_poly.entity_id
_entity_poly.type
_entity_poly.pdbx_seq_one_letter_code
_entity_poly.pdbx_strand_id
1 'polypeptide(L)'
;MRGPLLNVVFLIAAISCTATTFWDDLNFEPSLLPWHVGSSKELRESCINDQGRCPVSTAELEVKRCFGFEPNCAFRPDIFSFNHSKCHTKVQWPGVQNMAQQKEMFWMQADFGSLSPRLNSMRVICSSDDEKGGSYLECSDHLRICKAQNIYFDFKSFDKKRSQRYRNDIIHEGEVGGKCKHLDKELLLARTDEKSYLQSWGYELEHFASYEDFEVNSKHCDVIFDRPTIVMKLDASVNMYHHFCDFVNLYASQFINGSFSQDVDIFWWDTHHSGFGDAYFGNAWKAFTNRIPVELVDYAERFDSEEN
;
A
#
# COMPACT_ATOMS: atom_id res chain seq x y z
N MET A 1 56.00 18.99 -50.46
CA MET A 1 55.90 17.59 -49.99
C MET A 1 54.93 17.55 -48.82
N ARG A 2 54.15 16.47 -48.73
CA ARG A 2 52.82 16.34 -48.10
C ARG A 2 52.79 16.67 -46.59
N GLY A 3 51.81 17.46 -46.16
CA GLY A 3 51.46 17.62 -44.74
C GLY A 3 50.69 16.41 -44.20
N PRO A 4 50.75 16.14 -42.89
CA PRO A 4 50.06 14.98 -42.31
C PRO A 4 48.56 15.26 -42.20
N LEU A 5 47.76 14.42 -42.86
CA LEU A 5 46.33 14.30 -42.62
C LEU A 5 46.13 13.66 -41.24
N LEU A 6 45.69 14.47 -40.28
CA LEU A 6 45.25 13.98 -38.97
C LEU A 6 43.85 13.34 -39.16
N ASN A 7 43.79 12.01 -39.20
CA ASN A 7 42.52 11.28 -39.21
C ASN A 7 41.88 11.39 -37.82
N VAL A 8 40.83 12.21 -37.72
CA VAL A 8 39.95 12.25 -36.54
C VAL A 8 38.96 11.08 -36.67
N VAL A 9 39.16 10.04 -35.87
CA VAL A 9 38.20 8.94 -35.73
C VAL A 9 37.16 9.36 -34.68
N PHE A 10 35.93 9.63 -35.12
CA PHE A 10 34.79 9.80 -34.22
C PHE A 10 34.35 8.42 -33.71
N LEU A 11 34.71 8.09 -32.47
CA LEU A 11 34.12 6.98 -31.73
C LEU A 11 32.68 7.36 -31.35
N ILE A 12 31.71 6.90 -32.14
CA ILE A 12 30.30 6.92 -31.75
C ILE A 12 30.14 5.82 -30.69
N ALA A 13 30.18 6.20 -29.41
CA ALA A 13 29.76 5.33 -28.33
C ALA A 13 28.26 5.06 -28.53
N ALA A 14 27.92 3.85 -28.95
CA ALA A 14 26.54 3.38 -28.93
C ALA A 14 26.11 3.35 -27.45
N ILE A 15 25.39 4.38 -27.02
CA ILE A 15 24.66 4.35 -25.75
C ILE A 15 23.57 3.30 -25.95
N SER A 16 23.83 2.08 -25.47
CA SER A 16 22.81 1.06 -25.30
C SER A 16 21.87 1.57 -24.21
N CYS A 17 20.86 2.33 -24.62
CA CYS A 17 19.74 2.65 -23.77
C CYS A 17 18.97 1.35 -23.58
N THR A 18 19.30 0.59 -22.53
CA THR A 18 18.45 -0.51 -22.08
C THR A 18 17.17 0.15 -21.58
N ALA A 19 16.13 0.15 -22.41
CA ALA A 19 14.82 0.58 -21.99
C ALA A 19 14.41 -0.28 -20.79
N THR A 20 14.15 0.34 -19.64
CA THR A 20 13.54 -0.33 -18.51
C THR A 20 12.21 -0.90 -18.98
N THR A 21 11.96 -2.17 -18.66
CA THR A 21 10.71 -2.82 -19.00
C THR A 21 9.70 -2.56 -17.89
N PHE A 22 8.40 -2.65 -18.22
CA PHE A 22 7.33 -2.67 -17.21
C PHE A 22 7.62 -3.65 -16.07
N TRP A 23 8.25 -4.79 -16.38
CA TRP A 23 8.62 -5.82 -15.40
C TRP A 23 9.75 -5.39 -14.46
N ASP A 24 10.69 -4.58 -14.95
CA ASP A 24 11.75 -4.00 -14.11
C ASP A 24 11.17 -2.95 -13.16
N ASP A 25 10.18 -2.17 -13.63
CA ASP A 25 9.53 -1.11 -12.85
C ASP A 25 8.65 -1.66 -11.70
N LEU A 26 8.21 -2.92 -11.77
CA LEU A 26 7.50 -3.59 -10.66
C LEU A 26 8.43 -3.91 -9.49
N ASN A 27 9.75 -3.93 -9.71
CA ASN A 27 10.78 -4.14 -8.69
C ASN A 27 10.52 -5.37 -7.78
N PHE A 28 9.97 -6.43 -8.36
CA PHE A 28 9.74 -7.68 -7.63
C PHE A 28 11.03 -8.46 -7.41
N GLU A 29 11.11 -9.14 -6.27
CA GLU A 29 12.13 -10.16 -6.06
C GLU A 29 11.97 -11.24 -7.15
N PRO A 30 13.00 -11.52 -7.98
CA PRO A 30 12.86 -12.41 -9.13
C PRO A 30 12.31 -13.79 -8.79
N SER A 31 12.62 -14.31 -7.59
CA SER A 31 12.10 -15.61 -7.14
C SER A 31 10.60 -15.62 -6.85
N LEU A 32 9.97 -14.47 -6.63
CA LEU A 32 8.53 -14.35 -6.35
C LEU A 32 7.69 -14.09 -7.60
N LEU A 33 8.35 -13.69 -8.68
CA LEU A 33 7.72 -13.19 -9.88
C LEU A 33 6.70 -14.16 -10.51
N PRO A 34 6.96 -15.48 -10.60
CA PRO A 34 5.94 -16.42 -11.09
C PRO A 34 4.69 -16.51 -10.20
N TRP A 35 4.82 -16.24 -8.89
CA TRP A 35 3.69 -16.25 -7.97
C TRP A 35 2.89 -14.95 -8.08
N HIS A 36 3.55 -13.79 -8.19
CA HIS A 36 2.86 -12.51 -8.47
C HIS A 36 2.07 -12.56 -9.78
N VAL A 37 2.69 -13.07 -10.85
CA VAL A 37 2.03 -13.24 -12.15
C VAL A 37 0.93 -14.31 -12.09
N GLY A 38 1.11 -15.36 -11.28
CA GLY A 38 0.08 -16.39 -11.09
C GLY A 38 -1.14 -15.92 -10.29
N SER A 39 -0.93 -15.05 -9.31
CA SER A 39 -1.97 -14.58 -8.37
C SER A 39 -2.80 -13.40 -8.90
N SER A 40 -2.27 -12.59 -9.82
CA SER A 40 -2.99 -11.46 -10.43
C SER A 40 -3.41 -11.77 -11.86
N LYS A 41 -4.69 -11.59 -12.16
CA LYS A 41 -5.23 -11.75 -13.51
C LYS A 41 -4.61 -10.71 -14.45
N GLU A 42 -4.47 -9.48 -13.99
CA GLU A 42 -3.96 -8.34 -14.73
C GLU A 42 -2.48 -8.55 -15.08
N LEU A 43 -1.64 -8.94 -14.11
CA LEU A 43 -0.23 -9.25 -14.36
C LEU A 43 -0.08 -10.45 -15.30
N ARG A 44 -0.92 -11.48 -15.14
CA ARG A 44 -0.93 -12.63 -16.04
C ARG A 44 -1.25 -12.23 -17.48
N GLU A 45 -2.29 -11.43 -17.69
CA GLU A 45 -2.68 -10.94 -19.00
C GLU A 45 -1.59 -10.05 -19.62
N SER A 46 -0.99 -9.15 -18.85
CA SER A 46 0.17 -8.36 -19.29
C SER A 46 1.35 -9.26 -19.70
N CYS A 47 1.64 -10.32 -18.94
CA CYS A 47 2.71 -11.25 -19.29
C CYS A 47 2.43 -12.05 -20.57
N ILE A 48 1.18 -12.50 -20.76
CA ILE A 48 0.76 -13.21 -21.98
C ILE A 48 0.85 -12.30 -23.21
N ASN A 49 0.55 -11.01 -23.05
CA ASN A 49 0.56 -10.04 -24.14
C ASN A 49 1.97 -9.50 -24.47
N ASP A 50 2.88 -9.44 -23.50
CA ASP A 50 4.26 -8.98 -23.67
C ASP A 50 5.24 -10.15 -23.95
N GLN A 51 4.87 -10.99 -24.92
CA GLN A 51 5.69 -12.15 -25.31
C GLN A 51 7.06 -11.69 -25.82
N GLY A 52 8.12 -12.08 -25.10
CA GLY A 52 9.50 -11.75 -25.41
C GLY A 52 10.19 -10.85 -24.38
N ARG A 53 9.41 -10.18 -23.50
CA ARG A 53 9.94 -9.39 -22.36
C ARG A 53 9.39 -9.81 -21.01
N CYS A 54 8.29 -10.58 -20.98
CA CYS A 54 7.86 -11.16 -19.72
C CYS A 54 8.94 -12.11 -19.16
N PRO A 55 9.37 -11.92 -17.90
CA PRO A 55 10.42 -12.72 -17.27
C PRO A 55 9.95 -14.10 -16.80
N VAL A 56 8.64 -14.39 -16.87
CA VAL A 56 8.05 -15.69 -16.53
C VAL A 56 7.88 -16.53 -17.79
N SER A 57 8.34 -17.78 -17.76
CA SER A 57 8.26 -18.67 -18.93
C SER A 57 6.83 -19.15 -19.22
N THR A 58 6.53 -19.52 -20.47
CA THR A 58 5.22 -20.05 -20.86
C THR A 58 4.80 -21.27 -20.04
N ALA A 59 5.76 -22.17 -19.75
CA ALA A 59 5.50 -23.34 -18.91
C ALA A 59 5.13 -22.96 -17.47
N GLU A 60 5.72 -21.89 -16.92
CA GLU A 60 5.34 -21.38 -15.60
C GLU A 60 4.00 -20.68 -15.60
N LEU A 61 3.62 -20.02 -16.70
CA LEU A 61 2.28 -19.47 -16.86
C LEU A 61 1.21 -20.56 -16.89
N GLU A 62 1.48 -21.73 -17.47
CA GLU A 62 0.52 -22.85 -17.44
C GLU A 62 0.25 -23.38 -16.02
N VAL A 63 1.21 -23.21 -15.11
CA VAL A 63 1.05 -23.59 -13.70
C VAL A 63 0.29 -22.50 -12.94
N LYS A 64 -0.82 -22.87 -12.31
CA LYS A 64 -1.59 -21.96 -11.45
C LYS A 64 -0.89 -21.75 -10.09
N ARG A 65 0.12 -20.87 -10.07
CA ARG A 65 0.82 -20.43 -8.84
C ARG A 65 0.02 -19.37 -8.10
N CYS A 66 0.12 -19.38 -6.78
CA CYS A 66 -0.57 -18.45 -5.88
C CYS A 66 0.02 -18.51 -4.47
N PHE A 67 -0.38 -17.58 -3.60
CA PHE A 67 0.16 -17.41 -2.25
C PHE A 67 -0.68 -18.10 -1.16
N GLY A 68 -1.90 -18.56 -1.49
CA GLY A 68 -2.76 -19.34 -0.60
C GLY A 68 -3.86 -18.53 0.08
N PHE A 69 -3.82 -17.20 0.01
CA PHE A 69 -4.85 -16.34 0.61
C PHE A 69 -5.96 -16.01 -0.39
N GLU A 70 -5.73 -16.26 -1.68
CA GLU A 70 -6.69 -15.99 -2.74
C GLU A 70 -7.87 -16.99 -2.66
N PRO A 71 -9.12 -16.59 -2.96
CA PRO A 71 -10.32 -17.42 -2.75
C PRO A 71 -10.28 -18.82 -3.40
N ASN A 72 -9.55 -18.96 -4.51
CA ASN A 72 -9.41 -20.21 -5.26
C ASN A 72 -8.02 -20.85 -5.13
N CYS A 73 -7.30 -20.53 -4.05
CA CYS A 73 -5.97 -21.03 -3.74
C CYS A 73 -5.90 -21.46 -2.28
N ALA A 74 -6.32 -22.68 -1.95
CA ALA A 74 -6.15 -23.21 -0.59
C ALA A 74 -4.66 -23.52 -0.29
N PHE A 75 -4.32 -23.72 0.99
CA PHE A 75 -2.99 -24.18 1.39
C PHE A 75 -2.71 -25.58 0.84
N ARG A 76 -1.77 -25.70 -0.12
CA ARG A 76 -1.44 -26.96 -0.81
C ARG A 76 0.02 -27.00 -1.28
N PRO A 77 0.57 -28.17 -1.65
CA PRO A 77 2.00 -28.31 -1.90
C PRO A 77 2.61 -27.41 -2.99
N ASP A 78 1.83 -26.90 -3.94
CA ASP A 78 2.28 -26.02 -5.03
C ASP A 78 2.27 -24.52 -4.68
N ILE A 79 1.79 -24.12 -3.50
CA ILE A 79 1.86 -22.71 -3.09
C ILE A 79 3.28 -22.31 -2.66
N PHE A 80 3.58 -21.00 -2.68
CA PHE A 80 4.90 -20.47 -2.32
C PHE A 80 5.37 -20.97 -0.95
N SER A 81 4.59 -20.70 0.10
CA SER A 81 4.99 -20.93 1.49
C SER A 81 5.20 -22.40 1.82
N PHE A 82 4.44 -23.32 1.23
CA PHE A 82 4.61 -24.74 1.50
C PHE A 82 6.01 -25.24 1.12
N ASN A 83 6.53 -24.81 -0.03
CA ASN A 83 7.83 -25.25 -0.53
C ASN A 83 9.00 -24.49 0.09
N HIS A 84 8.80 -23.23 0.47
CA HIS A 84 9.87 -22.38 1.00
C HIS A 84 10.01 -22.46 2.53
N SER A 85 8.93 -22.81 3.24
CA SER A 85 8.97 -22.98 4.70
C SER A 85 9.80 -24.21 5.09
N LYS A 86 10.91 -23.99 5.79
CA LYS A 86 11.78 -25.04 6.34
C LYS A 86 11.47 -25.27 7.82
N CYS A 87 10.86 -26.42 8.13
CA CYS A 87 10.63 -26.85 9.50
C CYS A 87 11.65 -27.94 9.87
N HIS A 88 12.63 -27.61 10.72
CA HIS A 88 13.68 -28.55 11.11
C HIS A 88 13.27 -29.52 12.22
N THR A 89 12.33 -29.08 13.07
CA THR A 89 11.92 -29.83 14.26
C THR A 89 10.41 -29.98 14.26
N LYS A 90 9.95 -31.19 14.58
CA LYS A 90 8.53 -31.40 14.82
C LYS A 90 8.14 -30.72 16.11
N VAL A 91 7.37 -29.66 16.00
CA VAL A 91 6.86 -28.94 17.17
C VAL A 91 5.54 -29.60 17.58
N GLN A 92 5.46 -30.08 18.82
CA GLN A 92 4.21 -30.58 19.38
C GLN A 92 3.42 -29.39 19.94
N TRP A 93 2.59 -28.77 19.10
CA TRP A 93 1.61 -27.78 19.53
C TRP A 93 0.20 -28.38 19.50
N PRO A 94 -0.71 -27.97 20.40
CA PRO A 94 -2.10 -28.40 20.35
C PRO A 94 -2.70 -28.18 18.95
N GLY A 95 -3.24 -29.24 18.35
CA GLY A 95 -3.80 -29.19 16.99
C GLY A 95 -2.79 -29.42 15.85
N VAL A 96 -1.49 -29.55 16.11
CA VAL A 96 -0.47 -29.84 15.09
C VAL A 96 0.04 -31.27 15.24
N GLN A 97 -0.35 -32.15 14.31
CA GLN A 97 -0.02 -33.57 14.32
C GLN A 97 1.11 -33.92 13.33
N ASN A 98 1.33 -33.11 12.30
CA ASN A 98 2.30 -33.38 11.24
C ASN A 98 2.94 -32.12 10.64
N MET A 99 3.92 -32.31 9.76
CA MET A 99 4.68 -31.20 9.14
C MET A 99 3.84 -30.33 8.22
N ALA A 100 2.84 -30.90 7.54
CA ALA A 100 1.95 -30.10 6.70
C ALA A 100 1.14 -29.11 7.55
N GLN A 101 0.59 -29.56 8.67
CA GLN A 101 -0.13 -28.70 9.63
C GLN A 101 0.79 -27.67 10.30
N GLN A 102 2.04 -28.02 10.57
CA GLN A 102 3.01 -27.05 11.11
C GLN A 102 3.32 -25.94 10.10
N LYS A 103 3.49 -26.29 8.81
CA LYS A 103 3.68 -25.30 7.74
C LYS A 103 2.42 -24.47 7.51
N GLU A 104 1.25 -25.08 7.58
CA GLU A 104 -0.04 -24.38 7.45
C GLU A 104 -0.23 -23.36 8.57
N MET A 105 0.09 -23.73 9.81
CA MET A 105 0.04 -22.82 10.95
C MET A 105 1.01 -21.65 10.79
N PHE A 106 2.25 -21.92 10.38
CA PHE A 106 3.21 -20.85 10.06
C PHE A 106 2.66 -19.93 8.96
N TRP A 107 2.12 -20.51 7.89
CA TRP A 107 1.56 -19.75 6.78
C TRP A 107 0.39 -18.85 7.22
N MET A 108 -0.52 -19.37 8.05
CA MET A 108 -1.65 -18.63 8.59
C MET A 108 -1.25 -17.48 9.52
N GLN A 109 -0.20 -17.65 10.33
CA GLN A 109 0.14 -16.72 11.41
C GLN A 109 1.24 -15.73 11.05
N ALA A 110 2.19 -16.13 10.19
CA ALA A 110 3.45 -15.44 9.99
C ALA A 110 3.86 -15.28 8.52
N ASP A 111 3.03 -15.73 7.58
CA ASP A 111 3.26 -15.61 6.13
C ASP A 111 2.01 -15.03 5.44
N PHE A 112 1.93 -15.19 4.11
CA PHE A 112 0.84 -14.67 3.27
C PHE A 112 -0.58 -15.04 3.73
N GLY A 113 -0.77 -16.17 4.44
CA GLY A 113 -2.07 -16.57 4.98
C GLY A 113 -2.65 -15.61 6.01
N SER A 114 -1.78 -14.83 6.68
CA SER A 114 -2.17 -13.78 7.63
C SER A 114 -2.95 -12.62 7.00
N LEU A 115 -2.97 -12.51 5.66
CA LEU A 115 -3.76 -11.51 4.95
C LEU A 115 -5.24 -11.90 4.82
N SER A 116 -5.54 -13.21 4.85
CA SER A 116 -6.89 -13.75 4.59
C SER A 116 -7.98 -13.14 5.50
N PRO A 117 -7.80 -13.02 6.84
CA PRO A 117 -8.84 -12.45 7.69
C PRO A 117 -9.19 -11.01 7.30
N ARG A 118 -8.18 -10.20 6.97
CA ARG A 118 -8.37 -8.80 6.57
C ARG A 118 -9.13 -8.72 5.25
N LEU A 119 -8.71 -9.48 4.24
CA LEU A 119 -9.36 -9.55 2.93
C LEU A 119 -10.81 -10.02 3.01
N ASN A 120 -11.07 -11.11 3.72
CA ASN A 120 -12.40 -11.70 3.81
C ASN A 120 -13.39 -10.82 4.58
N SER A 121 -12.87 -9.93 5.43
CA SER A 121 -13.66 -8.96 6.19
C SER A 121 -13.91 -7.65 5.44
N MET A 122 -13.32 -7.40 4.26
CA MET A 122 -13.56 -6.15 3.54
C MET A 122 -15.05 -5.97 3.23
N ARG A 123 -15.64 -4.85 3.64
CA ARG A 123 -17.03 -4.47 3.30
C ARG A 123 -17.11 -2.99 2.99
N VAL A 124 -17.97 -2.67 2.04
CA VAL A 124 -18.23 -1.30 1.58
C VAL A 124 -19.01 -0.56 2.65
N ILE A 125 -18.48 0.59 3.07
CA ILE A 125 -19.07 1.53 4.03
C ILE A 125 -19.69 2.72 3.29
N CYS A 126 -19.00 3.24 2.28
CA CYS A 126 -19.49 4.32 1.41
C CYS A 126 -19.39 3.87 -0.04
N SER A 127 -20.46 4.09 -0.80
CA SER A 127 -20.44 3.93 -2.25
C SER A 127 -21.23 5.02 -2.96
N SER A 128 -20.89 5.22 -4.22
CA SER A 128 -21.61 6.07 -5.14
C SER A 128 -21.69 5.39 -6.50
N ASP A 129 -22.78 5.65 -7.23
CA ASP A 129 -22.96 5.18 -8.61
C ASP A 129 -22.31 6.15 -9.62
N ASP A 130 -21.83 7.31 -9.16
CA ASP A 130 -21.14 8.28 -10.00
C ASP A 130 -19.65 7.96 -10.09
N GLU A 131 -19.26 7.27 -11.15
CA GLU A 131 -17.87 6.91 -11.43
C GLU A 131 -16.93 8.12 -11.59
N LYS A 132 -17.45 9.34 -11.82
CA LYS A 132 -16.64 10.53 -12.12
C LYS A 132 -16.43 11.49 -10.96
N GLY A 133 -17.16 11.32 -9.85
CA GLY A 133 -17.05 12.22 -8.70
C GLY A 133 -17.59 11.66 -7.38
N GLY A 134 -18.15 10.46 -7.39
CA GLY A 134 -18.65 9.79 -6.21
C GLY A 134 -17.52 9.26 -5.33
N SER A 135 -17.78 9.18 -4.02
CA SER A 135 -16.85 8.62 -3.05
C SER A 135 -17.06 7.13 -2.85
N TYR A 136 -15.97 6.47 -2.47
CA TYR A 136 -15.94 5.06 -2.11
C TYR A 136 -15.11 4.88 -0.84
N LEU A 137 -15.59 4.05 0.08
CA LEU A 137 -14.84 3.60 1.26
C LEU A 137 -15.20 2.14 1.51
N GLU A 138 -14.20 1.28 1.50
CA GLU A 138 -14.30 -0.14 1.85
C GLU A 138 -13.23 -0.47 2.87
N CYS A 139 -13.60 -1.06 3.99
CA CYS A 139 -12.65 -1.36 5.06
C CYS A 139 -12.78 -2.80 5.56
N SER A 140 -11.70 -3.31 6.14
CA SER A 140 -11.67 -4.55 6.90
C SER A 140 -12.36 -4.37 8.26
N ASP A 141 -12.52 -5.47 8.99
CA ASP A 141 -12.90 -5.39 10.40
C ASP A 141 -11.89 -4.54 11.19
N HIS A 142 -12.39 -3.90 12.25
CA HIS A 142 -11.68 -2.95 13.10
C HIS A 142 -11.03 -1.77 12.36
N LEU A 143 -11.43 -1.48 11.11
CA LEU A 143 -10.86 -0.42 10.28
C LEU A 143 -9.32 -0.50 10.19
N ARG A 144 -8.75 -1.72 10.14
CA ARG A 144 -7.28 -1.90 10.07
C ARG A 144 -6.73 -1.53 8.70
N ILE A 145 -7.48 -1.85 7.65
CA ILE A 145 -7.12 -1.56 6.26
C ILE A 145 -8.36 -1.06 5.54
N CYS A 146 -8.19 0.02 4.76
CA CYS A 146 -9.25 0.62 3.98
C CYS A 146 -8.77 0.91 2.56
N LYS A 147 -9.70 0.82 1.60
CA LYS A 147 -9.59 1.33 0.24
C LYS A 147 -10.57 2.49 0.12
N ALA A 148 -10.11 3.60 -0.42
CA ALA A 148 -10.94 4.78 -0.56
C ALA A 148 -10.72 5.46 -1.91
N GLN A 149 -11.74 6.19 -2.36
CA GLN A 149 -11.69 7.04 -3.54
C GLN A 149 -12.50 8.31 -3.27
N ASN A 150 -11.96 9.45 -3.70
CA ASN A 150 -12.61 10.77 -3.60
C ASN A 150 -13.11 11.09 -2.18
N ILE A 151 -12.32 10.80 -1.15
CA ILE A 151 -12.60 11.22 0.23
C ILE A 151 -11.67 12.36 0.63
N TYR A 152 -12.02 13.10 1.68
CA TYR A 152 -11.18 14.16 2.22
C TYR A 152 -10.91 13.95 3.72
N PHE A 153 -9.79 14.51 4.16
CA PHE A 153 -9.48 14.81 5.55
C PHE A 153 -9.20 16.31 5.64
N ASP A 154 -9.83 16.99 6.59
CA ASP A 154 -9.66 18.41 6.88
C ASP A 154 -8.94 18.55 8.22
N PHE A 155 -7.72 19.05 8.19
CA PHE A 155 -6.86 19.18 9.38
C PHE A 155 -7.08 20.50 10.14
N LYS A 156 -8.19 21.23 9.92
CA LYS A 156 -8.43 22.54 10.54
C LYS A 156 -8.36 22.55 12.09
N SER A 157 -8.64 21.42 12.73
CA SER A 157 -8.57 21.28 14.20
C SER A 157 -7.25 20.75 14.71
N PHE A 158 -6.32 20.36 13.82
CA PHE A 158 -5.03 19.82 14.23
C PHE A 158 -4.05 20.94 14.62
N ASP A 159 -3.82 21.13 15.93
CA ASP A 159 -2.77 22.02 16.42
C ASP A 159 -1.38 21.35 16.37
N LYS A 160 -0.67 21.56 15.26
CA LYS A 160 0.66 20.97 15.07
C LYS A 160 1.74 21.53 16.00
N LYS A 161 1.62 22.77 16.53
CA LYS A 161 2.76 23.50 17.13
C LYS A 161 3.42 22.79 18.32
N ARG A 162 2.65 21.97 19.04
CA ARG A 162 3.13 21.20 20.21
C ARG A 162 2.72 19.73 20.14
N SER A 163 2.33 19.27 18.96
CA SER A 163 1.82 17.93 18.81
C SER A 163 2.90 16.89 19.06
N GLN A 164 2.50 15.83 19.75
CA GLN A 164 3.32 14.65 20.02
C GLN A 164 2.98 13.57 19.02
N ARG A 165 3.87 12.58 18.89
CA ARG A 165 3.59 11.40 18.08
C ARG A 165 2.43 10.61 18.70
N TYR A 166 1.67 9.92 17.86
CA TYR A 166 0.55 9.04 18.23
C TYR A 166 -0.72 9.74 18.74
N ARG A 167 -0.98 10.98 18.32
CA ARG A 167 -2.26 11.65 18.62
C ARG A 167 -3.41 11.03 17.84
N ASN A 168 -4.52 10.81 18.53
CA ASN A 168 -5.72 10.13 18.04
C ASN A 168 -6.94 11.06 17.99
N ASP A 169 -6.74 12.36 18.19
CA ASP A 169 -7.77 13.37 18.35
C ASP A 169 -7.55 14.53 17.37
N ILE A 170 -7.02 14.21 16.17
CA ILE A 170 -6.66 15.20 15.16
C ILE A 170 -7.73 15.40 14.08
N ILE A 171 -8.75 14.55 14.04
CA ILE A 171 -9.90 14.61 13.13
C ILE A 171 -11.18 14.64 13.96
N HIS A 172 -12.07 15.59 13.68
CA HIS A 172 -13.33 15.78 14.37
C HIS A 172 -14.55 15.63 13.44
N GLU A 173 -15.74 15.83 14.01
CA GLU A 173 -16.98 15.90 13.22
C GLU A 173 -16.91 17.01 12.18
N GLY A 174 -17.24 16.67 10.93
CA GLY A 174 -17.14 17.60 9.81
C GLY A 174 -15.74 17.75 9.22
N GLU A 175 -14.82 16.84 9.55
CA GLU A 175 -13.43 16.90 9.07
C GLU A 175 -13.00 15.67 8.27
N VAL A 176 -13.90 14.74 8.03
CA VAL A 176 -13.63 13.56 7.22
C VAL A 176 -14.90 13.13 6.52
N GLY A 177 -14.80 12.84 5.23
CA GLY A 177 -15.99 12.45 4.47
C GLY A 177 -15.79 12.40 2.97
N GLY A 178 -16.90 12.40 2.25
CA GLY A 178 -16.97 12.43 0.80
C GLY A 178 -18.40 12.56 0.30
N LYS A 179 -18.65 12.28 -0.97
CA LYS A 179 -19.96 12.25 -1.61
C LYS A 179 -20.42 10.81 -1.84
N CYS A 180 -21.08 10.24 -0.84
CA CYS A 180 -21.64 8.89 -0.89
C CYS A 180 -23.12 8.95 -1.25
N LYS A 181 -23.55 8.12 -2.21
CA LYS A 181 -24.98 7.84 -2.43
C LYS A 181 -25.53 6.94 -1.33
N HIS A 182 -24.71 5.99 -0.87
CA HIS A 182 -25.03 5.07 0.21
C HIS A 182 -23.91 5.12 1.25
N LEU A 183 -24.26 5.44 2.49
CA LEU A 183 -23.35 5.44 3.64
C LEU A 183 -23.91 4.54 4.74
N ASP A 184 -23.21 3.45 5.04
CA ASP A 184 -23.54 2.53 6.13
C ASP A 184 -22.86 2.99 7.42
N LYS A 185 -23.49 3.95 8.10
CA LYS A 185 -22.98 4.51 9.36
C LYS A 185 -23.00 3.49 10.51
N GLU A 186 -23.94 2.54 10.49
CA GLU A 186 -24.01 1.49 11.51
C GLU A 186 -22.81 0.54 11.40
N LEU A 187 -22.48 0.08 10.18
CA LEU A 187 -21.30 -0.74 9.93
C LEU A 187 -20.00 -0.01 10.27
N LEU A 188 -19.89 1.27 9.90
CA LEU A 188 -18.72 2.10 10.26
C LEU A 188 -18.51 2.10 11.77
N LEU A 189 -19.54 2.46 12.54
CA LEU A 189 -19.45 2.53 13.99
C LEU A 189 -19.19 1.16 14.62
N ALA A 190 -19.82 0.10 14.12
CA ALA A 190 -19.58 -1.27 14.59
C ALA A 190 -18.13 -1.74 14.41
N ARG A 191 -17.39 -1.16 13.45
CA ARG A 191 -15.98 -1.45 13.18
C ARG A 191 -15.00 -0.50 13.85
N THR A 192 -15.50 0.48 14.61
CA THR A 192 -14.66 1.33 15.47
C THR A 192 -14.48 0.71 16.86
N ASP A 193 -14.68 -0.60 16.98
CA ASP A 193 -14.66 -1.37 18.22
C ASP A 193 -13.23 -1.55 18.80
N GLU A 194 -12.20 -1.46 17.96
CA GLU A 194 -10.81 -1.32 18.39
C GLU A 194 -10.24 0.03 17.91
N LYS A 195 -9.81 0.88 18.85
CA LYS A 195 -9.22 2.19 18.56
C LYS A 195 -7.85 2.33 19.22
N SER A 196 -6.82 2.40 18.39
CA SER A 196 -5.45 2.73 18.81
C SER A 196 -4.65 3.18 17.61
N TYR A 197 -3.70 4.09 17.84
CA TYR A 197 -2.96 4.76 16.76
C TYR A 197 -2.34 3.75 15.79
N LEU A 198 -1.56 2.78 16.26
CA LEU A 198 -0.89 1.80 15.39
C LEU A 198 -1.73 0.56 15.05
N GLN A 199 -3.01 0.54 15.41
CA GLN A 199 -3.85 -0.65 15.23
C GLN A 199 -4.96 -0.44 14.19
N SER A 200 -5.56 0.75 14.13
CA SER A 200 -6.74 1.01 13.31
C SER A 200 -6.87 2.46 12.88
N TRP A 201 -7.72 2.69 11.89
CA TRP A 201 -8.21 4.02 11.46
C TRP A 201 -9.48 4.46 12.22
N GLY A 202 -9.78 3.82 13.35
CA GLY A 202 -11.05 4.02 14.06
C GLY A 202 -11.26 5.45 14.56
N TYR A 203 -10.21 6.12 15.01
CA TYR A 203 -10.29 7.52 15.47
C TYR A 203 -10.45 8.50 14.30
N GLU A 204 -9.81 8.23 13.17
CA GLU A 204 -9.81 9.10 12.01
C GLU A 204 -11.07 8.96 11.16
N LEU A 205 -11.74 7.81 11.21
CA LEU A 205 -12.91 7.52 10.38
C LEU A 205 -14.24 7.49 11.15
N GLU A 206 -14.25 7.52 12.49
CA GLU A 206 -15.52 7.47 13.25
C GLU A 206 -16.49 8.60 12.92
N HIS A 207 -15.95 9.73 12.47
CA HIS A 207 -16.71 10.92 12.09
C HIS A 207 -17.02 11.00 10.59
N PHE A 208 -16.72 9.96 9.81
CA PHE A 208 -16.95 9.95 8.36
C PHE A 208 -18.42 10.24 8.02
N ALA A 209 -18.62 11.24 7.18
CA ALA A 209 -19.94 11.69 6.74
C ALA A 209 -20.03 11.89 5.22
N SER A 210 -21.25 11.92 4.70
CA SER A 210 -21.54 12.19 3.29
C SER A 210 -22.00 13.64 3.07
N TYR A 211 -21.52 14.28 2.02
CA TYR A 211 -21.81 15.64 1.62
C TYR A 211 -22.15 15.68 0.13
N GLU A 212 -23.38 16.07 -0.20
CA GLU A 212 -23.92 16.04 -1.58
C GLU A 212 -23.23 17.04 -2.51
N ASP A 213 -22.75 18.16 -1.96
CA ASP A 213 -22.07 19.24 -2.66
C ASP A 213 -20.55 19.05 -2.77
N PHE A 214 -19.99 18.04 -2.08
CA PHE A 214 -18.56 17.77 -2.14
C PHE A 214 -18.13 17.29 -3.53
N GLU A 215 -17.05 17.89 -4.01
CA GLU A 215 -16.37 17.52 -5.25
C GLU A 215 -14.86 17.66 -5.03
N VAL A 216 -14.08 16.69 -5.53
CA VAL A 216 -12.61 16.76 -5.49
C VAL A 216 -12.13 17.81 -6.48
N ASN A 217 -12.03 19.05 -6.01
CA ASN A 217 -11.60 20.21 -6.80
C ASN A 217 -10.99 21.29 -5.89
N SER A 218 -10.38 22.29 -6.50
CA SER A 218 -9.69 23.38 -5.79
C SER A 218 -10.60 24.32 -4.99
N LYS A 219 -11.93 24.11 -5.00
CA LYS A 219 -12.87 24.86 -4.13
C LYS A 219 -13.10 24.17 -2.79
N HIS A 220 -12.96 22.83 -2.75
CA HIS A 220 -13.16 22.04 -1.54
C HIS A 220 -11.85 21.50 -0.94
N CYS A 221 -10.78 21.45 -1.72
CA CYS A 221 -9.50 20.89 -1.30
C CYS A 221 -8.35 21.84 -1.61
N ASP A 222 -7.52 22.14 -0.61
CA ASP A 222 -6.28 22.89 -0.80
C ASP A 222 -5.20 22.04 -1.50
N VAL A 223 -5.21 20.73 -1.23
CA VAL A 223 -4.29 19.74 -1.80
C VAL A 223 -5.09 18.55 -2.32
N ILE A 224 -4.78 18.12 -3.54
CA ILE A 224 -5.42 16.99 -4.21
C ILE A 224 -4.35 15.98 -4.58
N PHE A 225 -4.58 14.73 -4.20
CA PHE A 225 -3.75 13.59 -4.58
C PHE A 225 -4.37 12.88 -5.79
N ASP A 226 -3.91 13.22 -6.98
CA ASP A 226 -4.42 12.65 -8.25
C ASP A 226 -3.86 11.26 -8.58
N ARG A 227 -2.86 10.79 -7.83
CA ARG A 227 -2.24 9.46 -7.98
C ARG A 227 -2.71 8.52 -6.88
N PRO A 228 -2.61 7.19 -7.08
CA PRO A 228 -2.82 6.24 -5.99
C PRO A 228 -1.91 6.61 -4.81
N THR A 229 -2.53 6.81 -3.64
CA THR A 229 -1.84 7.30 -2.45
C THR A 229 -2.02 6.30 -1.33
N ILE A 230 -0.90 5.90 -0.72
CA ILE A 230 -0.89 5.04 0.45
C ILE A 230 -0.78 5.94 1.67
N VAL A 231 -1.87 6.04 2.42
CA VAL A 231 -1.89 6.73 3.72
C VAL A 231 -1.56 5.69 4.79
N MET A 232 -0.50 5.92 5.56
CA MET A 232 -0.07 4.95 6.57
C MET A 232 0.34 5.63 7.87
N LYS A 233 -0.07 5.02 8.98
CA LYS A 233 0.41 5.37 10.32
C LYS A 233 1.73 4.65 10.56
N LEU A 234 2.69 5.41 11.07
CA LEU A 234 4.07 4.97 11.22
C LEU A 234 4.38 4.71 12.68
N ASP A 235 5.20 3.69 12.94
CA ASP A 235 5.70 3.42 14.28
C ASP A 235 6.75 4.46 14.68
N ALA A 236 8.04 4.23 14.41
CA ALA A 236 9.10 5.15 14.80
C ALA A 236 10.32 5.09 13.87
N SER A 237 10.96 6.24 13.63
CA SER A 237 12.17 6.34 12.79
C SER A 237 13.49 6.06 13.54
N VAL A 238 13.40 5.52 14.76
CA VAL A 238 14.55 5.44 15.70
C VAL A 238 15.44 4.23 15.48
N ASN A 239 14.94 3.15 14.90
CA ASN A 239 15.73 1.96 14.59
C ASN A 239 15.05 1.06 13.54
N MET A 240 15.79 0.07 13.04
CA MET A 240 15.34 -0.87 12.02
C MET A 240 14.11 -1.71 12.42
N TYR A 241 13.95 -2.03 13.70
CA TYR A 241 12.84 -2.89 14.14
C TYR A 241 11.48 -2.18 13.99
N HIS A 242 11.43 -0.88 14.29
CA HIS A 242 10.21 -0.09 14.06
C HIS A 242 9.90 0.04 12.56
N HIS A 243 10.92 0.32 11.73
CA HIS A 243 10.75 0.36 10.28
C HIS A 243 10.32 -0.98 9.66
N PHE A 244 10.73 -2.09 10.25
CA PHE A 244 10.35 -3.40 9.74
C PHE A 244 8.82 -3.57 9.74
N CYS A 245 8.13 -3.09 10.77
CA CYS A 245 6.67 -3.09 10.81
C CYS A 245 6.07 -2.23 9.70
N ASP A 246 6.61 -1.03 9.47
CA ASP A 246 6.13 -0.11 8.43
C ASP A 246 6.25 -0.74 7.03
N PHE A 247 7.42 -1.28 6.67
CA PHE A 247 7.65 -1.86 5.35
C PHE A 247 6.93 -3.18 5.13
N VAL A 248 6.78 -4.02 6.16
CA VAL A 248 5.97 -5.24 6.06
C VAL A 248 4.50 -4.89 5.85
N ASN A 249 3.96 -3.91 6.57
CA ASN A 249 2.59 -3.46 6.36
C ASN A 249 2.39 -2.86 4.97
N LEU A 250 3.35 -2.06 4.49
CA LEU A 250 3.32 -1.49 3.15
C LEU A 250 3.36 -2.57 2.05
N TYR A 251 4.22 -3.57 2.20
CA TYR A 251 4.28 -4.72 1.29
C TYR A 251 2.97 -5.53 1.31
N ALA A 252 2.45 -5.85 2.50
CA ALA A 252 1.17 -6.54 2.67
C ALA A 252 -0.01 -5.79 2.04
N SER A 253 -0.01 -4.45 2.15
CA SER A 253 -1.07 -3.59 1.63
C SER A 253 -1.15 -3.63 0.10
N GLN A 254 -0.02 -3.81 -0.59
CA GLN A 254 0.00 -3.98 -2.05
C GLN A 254 -0.68 -5.29 -2.48
N PHE A 255 -0.50 -6.40 -1.76
CA PHE A 255 -1.26 -7.64 -2.02
C PHE A 255 -2.75 -7.46 -1.81
N ILE A 256 -3.13 -6.71 -0.78
CA ILE A 256 -4.55 -6.46 -0.49
C ILE A 256 -5.17 -5.55 -1.54
N ASN A 257 -4.40 -4.56 -2.04
CA ASN A 257 -4.85 -3.69 -3.11
C ASN A 257 -4.89 -4.40 -4.47
N GLY A 258 -3.97 -5.33 -4.71
CA GLY A 258 -3.79 -6.00 -6.01
C GLY A 258 -2.96 -5.18 -7.00
N SER A 259 -2.19 -4.21 -6.52
CA SER A 259 -1.35 -3.32 -7.34
C SER A 259 0.02 -3.13 -6.69
N PHE A 260 1.06 -3.14 -7.52
CA PHE A 260 2.47 -3.11 -7.10
C PHE A 260 3.28 -2.07 -7.88
N SER A 261 2.64 -0.97 -8.28
CA SER A 261 3.31 0.13 -8.95
C SER A 261 4.17 0.94 -7.96
N GLN A 262 5.32 1.42 -8.43
CA GLN A 262 6.11 2.44 -7.73
C GLN A 262 5.67 3.88 -8.06
N ASP A 263 4.75 4.08 -9.01
CA ASP A 263 4.13 5.38 -9.27
C ASP A 263 2.93 5.60 -8.33
N VAL A 264 3.25 5.69 -7.03
CA VAL A 264 2.31 5.93 -5.94
C VAL A 264 2.85 7.01 -5.02
N ASP A 265 1.97 7.81 -4.44
CA ASP A 265 2.35 8.71 -3.36
C ASP A 265 2.28 7.95 -2.02
N ILE A 266 3.16 8.28 -1.07
CA ILE A 266 3.11 7.75 0.29
C ILE A 266 2.90 8.94 1.22
N PHE A 267 1.79 8.92 1.97
CA PHE A 267 1.46 9.92 2.97
C PHE A 267 1.76 9.36 4.35
N TRP A 268 2.74 9.97 5.01
CA TRP A 268 3.15 9.66 6.37
C TRP A 268 2.21 10.32 7.38
N TRP A 269 1.32 9.51 7.95
CA TRP A 269 0.46 9.91 9.05
C TRP A 269 1.25 9.88 10.36
N ASP A 270 2.07 10.91 10.55
CA ASP A 270 2.79 11.19 11.80
C ASP A 270 2.31 12.53 12.38
N THR A 271 1.88 12.49 13.63
CA THR A 271 1.31 13.62 14.36
C THR A 271 2.35 14.42 15.14
N HIS A 272 3.62 14.02 15.15
CA HIS A 272 4.67 14.77 15.84
C HIS A 272 4.93 16.10 15.15
N HIS A 273 5.03 17.20 15.91
CA HIS A 273 5.20 18.56 15.39
C HIS A 273 6.39 18.77 14.45
N SER A 274 7.45 17.98 14.60
CA SER A 274 8.64 18.02 13.74
C SER A 274 8.58 17.05 12.56
N GLY A 275 7.45 16.40 12.34
CA GLY A 275 7.31 15.38 11.31
C GLY A 275 7.84 13.99 11.70
N PHE A 276 7.77 13.05 10.76
CA PHE A 276 8.29 11.70 10.94
C PHE A 276 9.82 11.68 10.87
N GLY A 277 10.37 12.25 9.80
CA GLY A 277 11.80 12.32 9.50
C GLY A 277 12.53 10.97 9.52
N ASP A 278 12.93 10.45 8.36
CA ASP A 278 13.66 9.18 8.26
C ASP A 278 15.09 9.35 7.73
N ALA A 279 16.01 9.69 8.63
CA ALA A 279 17.41 9.92 8.29
C ALA A 279 18.22 8.63 8.05
N TYR A 280 17.78 7.50 8.60
CA TYR A 280 18.58 6.26 8.63
C TYR A 280 18.12 5.24 7.58
N PHE A 281 16.81 5.14 7.36
CA PHE A 281 16.19 4.14 6.50
C PHE A 281 15.42 4.76 5.33
N GLY A 282 15.54 6.08 5.13
CA GLY A 282 14.91 6.85 4.05
C GLY A 282 15.08 6.24 2.64
N ASN A 283 16.17 5.54 2.38
CA ASN A 283 16.40 4.87 1.10
C ASN A 283 15.50 3.64 0.86
N ALA A 284 15.01 2.97 1.92
CA ALA A 284 14.18 1.78 1.78
C ALA A 284 12.79 2.10 1.18
N TRP A 285 12.29 3.33 1.35
CA TRP A 285 11.06 3.81 0.71
C TRP A 285 11.10 3.73 -0.82
N LYS A 286 12.29 3.82 -1.42
CA LYS A 286 12.49 3.69 -2.88
C LYS A 286 12.16 2.30 -3.42
N ALA A 287 12.03 1.29 -2.56
CA ALA A 287 11.52 -0.01 -2.97
C ALA A 287 10.02 0.04 -3.31
N PHE A 288 9.28 1.01 -2.77
CA PHE A 288 7.82 1.10 -2.84
C PHE A 288 7.31 2.28 -3.65
N THR A 289 8.11 3.34 -3.79
CA THR A 289 7.71 4.54 -4.53
C THR A 289 8.90 5.22 -5.21
N ASN A 290 8.64 5.80 -6.39
CA ASN A 290 9.55 6.69 -7.09
C ASN A 290 9.38 8.18 -6.66
N ARG A 291 8.56 8.43 -5.64
CA ARG A 291 8.23 9.75 -5.11
C ARG A 291 8.85 9.94 -3.73
N ILE A 292 8.95 11.20 -3.31
CA ILE A 292 9.34 11.54 -1.94
C ILE A 292 8.05 11.43 -1.10
N PRO A 293 8.05 10.63 -0.02
CA PRO A 293 6.93 10.59 0.90
C PRO A 293 6.61 11.98 1.45
N VAL A 294 5.34 12.27 1.66
CA VAL A 294 4.86 13.55 2.16
C VAL A 294 4.40 13.42 3.60
N GLU A 295 4.56 14.47 4.39
CA GLU A 295 4.30 14.42 5.82
C GLU A 295 2.98 15.14 6.18
N LEU A 296 2.22 14.56 7.11
CA LEU A 296 0.97 15.16 7.59
C LEU A 296 1.16 16.61 8.07
N VAL A 297 2.26 16.90 8.76
CA VAL A 297 2.55 18.23 9.32
C VAL A 297 2.72 19.33 8.27
N ASP A 298 3.04 18.98 7.03
CA ASP A 298 3.18 19.92 5.91
C ASP A 298 1.81 20.41 5.43
N TYR A 299 0.75 19.62 5.67
CA TYR A 299 -0.63 19.92 5.29
C TYR A 299 -1.51 20.39 6.45
N ALA A 300 -0.95 20.38 7.65
CA ALA A 300 -1.58 20.90 8.86
C ALA A 300 -1.39 22.42 9.03
N GLU A 301 -0.81 23.11 8.04
CA GLU A 301 -0.70 24.57 8.07
C GLU A 301 -2.05 25.19 7.75
N ARG A 302 -2.60 25.91 8.74
CA ARG A 302 -3.55 26.98 8.43
C ARG A 302 -2.86 27.92 7.45
N PHE A 303 -3.33 27.97 6.21
CA PHE A 303 -3.15 29.16 5.40
C PHE A 303 -3.93 30.27 6.11
N ASP A 304 -3.29 30.97 7.04
CA ASP A 304 -3.79 32.24 7.55
C ASP A 304 -3.73 33.22 6.36
N SER A 305 -4.74 33.17 5.50
CA SER A 305 -5.02 34.23 4.57
C SER A 305 -5.51 35.42 5.39
N GLU A 306 -4.56 36.28 5.77
CA GLU A 306 -4.68 37.72 6.08
C GLU A 306 -3.66 38.11 7.15
N GLU A 307 -2.46 38.53 6.72
CA GLU A 307 -1.73 39.68 7.26
C GLU A 307 -0.51 40.00 6.38
N ASN A 308 -0.75 40.75 5.29
CA ASN A 308 0.05 41.88 4.79
C ASN A 308 -0.54 42.47 3.51
#